data_AF-A0A4U0XMK5-F1
#
_entry.id   AF-A0A4U0XMK5-F1
#
_cell.length_a   1.000
_cell.length_b   1.000
_cell.length_c   1.000
_cell.angle_alpha   90.00
_cell.angle_beta   90.00
_cell.angle_gamma   90.00
#
_symmetry.space_group_name_H-M   'P 1'
#
loop_
_entity.id
_entity.type
_entity.pdbx_description
1 polymer ?
#
loop_
_entity_poly.entity_id
_entity_poly.type
_entity_poly.pdbx_seq_one_letter_code
_entity_poly.pdbx_strand_id
1 'polypeptide(L)'
;MRLGLDYTEAASIQFSLERSLTVDELQVNVPKTRRTYCKGKDCKKHTNHKVTQYKAGKASQYAQGKRRYDRKQSGYGGQTKPVFHKKAKTTKKVVLRLECTQCKTKAQLALKRCKHFELGGDKKTKGAALVF
;
A
#
# COMPACT_ATOMS: atom_id res chain seq x y z
N MET A 1 -43.65 -42.99 7.87
CA MET A 1 -43.27 -41.59 8.14
C MET A 1 -41.89 -41.54 8.78
N ARG A 2 -40.83 -41.34 8.00
CA ARG A 2 -39.55 -40.80 8.48
C ARG A 2 -39.06 -39.86 7.39
N LEU A 3 -39.16 -38.57 7.69
CA LEU A 3 -38.67 -37.47 6.89
C LEU A 3 -37.14 -37.55 6.93
N GLY A 4 -36.52 -37.90 5.80
CA GLY A 4 -35.09 -37.74 5.60
C GLY A 4 -34.85 -36.29 5.21
N LEU A 5 -34.35 -35.49 6.14
CA LEU A 5 -33.75 -34.19 5.82
C LEU A 5 -32.29 -34.46 5.49
N ASP A 6 -31.93 -34.18 4.25
CA ASP A 6 -30.62 -34.42 3.66
C ASP A 6 -29.55 -33.57 4.36
N TYR A 7 -28.65 -34.25 5.08
CA TYR A 7 -27.56 -33.65 5.87
C TYR A 7 -26.46 -32.96 5.01
N THR A 8 -26.58 -32.98 3.68
CA THR A 8 -25.59 -32.39 2.76
C THR A 8 -25.84 -30.91 2.47
N GLU A 9 -27.04 -30.37 2.71
CA GLU A 9 -27.30 -28.92 2.58
C GLU A 9 -26.96 -28.12 3.85
N ALA A 10 -26.95 -28.76 5.02
CA ALA A 10 -26.61 -28.08 6.27
C ALA A 10 -25.11 -27.71 6.36
N ALA A 11 -24.23 -28.53 5.75
CA ALA A 11 -22.78 -28.32 5.81
C ALA A 11 -22.28 -27.16 4.91
N SER A 12 -23.02 -26.81 3.84
CA SER A 12 -22.65 -25.70 2.94
C SER A 12 -23.05 -24.34 3.50
N ILE A 13 -24.12 -24.28 4.32
CA ILE A 13 -24.60 -23.04 4.94
C ILE A 13 -23.74 -22.67 6.17
N GLN A 14 -23.21 -23.65 6.92
CA GLN A 14 -22.32 -23.38 8.05
C GLN A 14 -20.94 -22.81 7.63
N PHE A 15 -20.41 -23.15 6.46
CA PHE A 15 -19.13 -22.60 5.99
C PHE A 15 -19.19 -21.10 5.61
N SER A 16 -20.40 -20.55 5.46
CA SER A 16 -20.60 -19.14 5.07
C SER A 16 -20.75 -18.18 6.27
N LEU A 17 -21.14 -18.67 7.45
CA LEU A 17 -21.46 -17.81 8.60
C LEU A 17 -20.36 -17.66 9.67
N GLU A 18 -19.26 -18.42 9.59
CA GLU A 18 -18.12 -18.27 10.51
C GLU A 18 -17.00 -17.35 9.99
N ARG A 19 -17.23 -16.61 8.90
CA ARG A 19 -16.28 -15.63 8.36
C ARG A 19 -16.69 -14.18 8.58
N SER A 20 -17.54 -13.94 9.58
CA SER A 20 -18.09 -12.63 9.91
C SER A 20 -17.94 -12.27 11.39
N LEU A 21 -16.85 -12.67 12.04
CA LEU A 21 -16.46 -12.12 13.33
C LEU A 21 -14.97 -11.77 13.31
N THR A 22 -14.71 -10.46 13.39
CA THR A 22 -13.44 -9.75 13.64
C THR A 22 -12.35 -9.77 12.54
N VAL A 23 -12.66 -9.22 11.35
CA VAL A 23 -11.66 -8.36 10.67
C VAL A 23 -11.60 -7.02 11.41
N ASP A 24 -11.16 -7.08 12.66
CA ASP A 24 -10.55 -5.92 13.29
C ASP A 24 -9.30 -5.66 12.44
N GLU A 25 -9.43 -4.69 11.54
CA GLU A 25 -8.53 -4.51 10.42
C GLU A 25 -7.07 -4.51 10.89
N LEU A 26 -6.22 -5.25 10.17
CA LEU A 26 -4.77 -5.10 10.24
C LEU A 26 -4.37 -3.72 9.67
N GLN A 27 -4.86 -2.66 10.28
CA GLN A 27 -4.58 -1.27 9.98
C GLN A 27 -3.12 -0.99 10.38
N VAL A 28 -2.31 -0.63 9.39
CA VAL A 28 -0.89 -0.32 9.59
C VAL A 28 -0.76 1.17 9.86
N ASN A 29 -0.44 1.53 11.10
CA ASN A 29 -0.18 2.90 11.53
C ASN A 29 1.33 3.18 11.60
N VAL A 30 1.78 4.26 10.96
CA VAL A 30 3.17 4.74 11.02
C VAL A 30 3.20 6.16 11.57
N PRO A 31 4.12 6.50 12.51
CA PRO A 31 4.20 7.85 13.05
C PRO A 31 4.67 8.87 11.99
N LYS A 32 4.16 10.11 12.09
CA LYS A 32 4.57 11.25 11.24
C LYS A 32 6.02 11.68 11.46
N THR A 33 6.63 11.29 12.58
CA THR A 33 8.02 11.57 12.92
C THR A 33 8.74 10.27 13.30
N ARG A 34 9.99 10.10 12.83
CA ARG A 34 10.82 8.94 13.16
C ARG A 34 12.28 9.35 13.30
N ARG A 35 12.97 8.85 14.33
CA ARG A 35 14.43 8.94 14.43
C ARG A 35 15.07 7.82 13.62
N THR A 36 15.91 8.17 12.66
CA THR A 36 16.63 7.21 11.82
C THR A 36 17.96 7.82 11.39
N TYR A 37 18.87 6.97 10.93
CA TYR A 37 20.16 7.40 10.39
C TYR A 37 19.98 8.29 9.15
N CYS A 38 20.61 9.45 9.16
CA CYS A 38 20.65 10.37 8.03
C CYS A 38 21.96 10.21 7.25
N LYS A 39 21.86 9.93 5.95
CA LYS A 39 23.01 9.79 5.03
C LYS A 39 23.54 11.12 4.48
N GLY A 40 22.99 12.25 4.94
CA GLY A 40 23.47 13.57 4.54
C GLY A 40 24.92 13.78 4.93
N LYS A 41 25.70 14.42 4.05
CA LYS A 41 27.14 14.66 4.25
C LYS A 41 27.43 15.36 5.58
N ASP A 42 26.56 16.30 5.97
CA ASP A 42 26.71 17.12 7.18
C ASP A 42 26.13 16.47 8.44
N CYS A 43 25.22 15.49 8.29
CA CYS A 43 24.57 14.85 9.43
C CYS A 43 25.29 13.59 9.89
N LYS A 44 25.42 12.58 9.01
CA LYS A 44 25.97 11.23 9.30
C LYS A 44 25.61 10.67 10.69
N LYS A 45 24.39 10.96 11.17
CA LYS A 45 23.92 10.64 12.53
C LYS A 45 22.42 10.40 12.56
N HIS A 46 21.91 9.94 13.70
CA HIS A 46 20.47 9.71 13.91
C HIS A 46 19.72 11.02 14.20
N THR A 47 19.00 11.51 13.20
CA THR A 47 18.20 12.74 13.30
C THR A 47 16.71 12.44 13.25
N ASN A 48 15.89 13.40 13.66
CA ASN A 48 14.44 13.33 13.45
C ASN A 48 14.14 13.50 11.95
N HIS A 49 13.25 12.66 11.43
CA HIS A 49 12.77 12.73 10.05
C HIS A 49 11.26 12.93 10.04
N LYS A 50 10.78 13.82 9.16
CA LYS A 50 9.36 13.92 8.81
C LYS A 50 9.02 12.81 7.84
N VAL A 51 8.04 11.99 8.20
CA VAL A 51 7.58 10.86 7.41
C VAL A 51 6.39 11.32 6.57
N THR A 52 6.44 11.06 5.27
CA THR A 52 5.33 11.32 4.34
C THR A 52 5.12 10.11 3.43
N GLN A 53 3.91 9.94 2.89
CA GLN A 53 3.66 8.93 1.88
C GLN A 53 4.21 9.38 0.53
N TYR A 54 4.95 8.49 -0.15
CA TYR A 54 5.39 8.75 -1.52
C TYR A 54 4.19 8.77 -2.47
N LYS A 55 4.17 9.77 -3.35
CA LYS A 55 3.24 9.86 -4.48
C LYS A 55 4.03 9.85 -5.78
N ALA A 56 3.55 9.10 -6.77
CA ALA A 56 4.13 9.13 -8.10
C ALA A 56 3.91 10.52 -8.73
N GLY A 57 4.95 11.07 -9.33
CA GLY A 57 4.87 12.33 -10.07
C GLY A 57 4.20 12.17 -11.44
N LYS A 58 3.90 13.30 -12.08
CA LYS A 58 3.41 13.33 -13.48
C LYS A 58 4.47 12.73 -14.41
N ALA A 59 4.04 11.88 -15.35
CA ALA A 59 4.93 11.30 -16.34
C ALA A 59 5.46 12.38 -17.31
N SER A 60 6.77 12.42 -17.53
CA SER A 60 7.42 13.34 -18.47
C SER A 60 7.26 12.86 -19.92
N GLN A 61 6.88 13.75 -20.83
CA GLN A 61 6.72 13.45 -22.26
C GLN A 61 8.06 13.38 -23.00
N TYR A 62 9.08 14.08 -22.50
CA TYR A 62 10.39 14.20 -23.16
C TYR A 62 11.35 13.06 -22.80
N ALA A 63 10.95 12.15 -21.91
CA ALA A 63 11.70 10.96 -21.60
C ALA A 63 11.94 10.13 -22.88
N GLN A 64 13.17 9.62 -23.05
CA GLN A 64 13.57 8.91 -24.27
C GLN A 64 12.61 7.76 -24.65
N GLY A 65 12.12 7.01 -23.66
CA GLY A 65 11.17 5.92 -23.88
C GLY A 65 9.83 6.39 -24.42
N LYS A 66 9.32 7.52 -23.93
CA LYS A 66 8.06 8.11 -24.41
C LYS A 66 8.21 8.66 -25.83
N ARG A 67 9.28 9.43 -26.10
CA ARG A 67 9.61 9.92 -27.46
C ARG A 67 9.71 8.79 -28.48
N ARG A 68 10.37 7.68 -28.11
CA ARG A 68 10.48 6.50 -28.98
C ARG A 68 9.13 5.82 -29.20
N TYR A 69 8.31 5.70 -28.15
CA TYR A 69 6.98 5.10 -28.23
C TYR A 69 6.08 5.91 -29.16
N ASP A 70 6.05 7.24 -29.00
CA ASP A 70 5.19 8.12 -29.81
C ASP A 70 5.59 8.11 -31.28
N ARG A 71 6.89 8.12 -31.58
CA ARG A 71 7.40 7.95 -32.96
C ARG A 71 7.10 6.57 -33.54
N LYS A 72 7.07 5.52 -32.72
CA LYS A 72 6.69 4.18 -33.18
C LYS A 72 5.19 4.08 -33.43
N GLN A 73 4.40 4.79 -32.63
CA GLN A 73 2.93 4.77 -32.65
C GLN A 73 2.33 5.65 -33.75
N SER A 74 3.11 6.58 -34.33
CA SER A 74 2.66 7.44 -35.43
C SER A 74 2.51 6.68 -36.75
N GLY A 75 1.51 7.05 -37.54
CA GLY A 75 1.18 6.41 -38.83
C GLY A 75 0.12 5.33 -38.69
N TYR A 76 0.05 4.43 -39.67
CA TYR A 76 -0.88 3.30 -39.69
C TYR A 76 -0.26 2.05 -39.05
N GLY A 77 -1.09 1.09 -38.63
CA GLY A 77 -0.63 -0.17 -38.03
C GLY A 77 -1.10 -0.45 -36.60
N GLY A 78 -1.94 0.42 -36.02
CA GLY A 78 -2.59 0.17 -34.74
C GLY A 78 -1.66 0.24 -33.53
N GLN A 79 -1.96 -0.53 -32.48
CA GLN A 79 -1.23 -0.51 -31.22
C GLN A 79 0.12 -1.25 -31.31
N THR A 80 1.24 -0.55 -31.11
CA THR A 80 2.59 -1.11 -31.42
C THR A 80 3.33 -1.75 -30.24
N LYS A 81 2.79 -1.65 -29.02
CA LYS A 81 3.33 -2.28 -27.79
C LYS A 81 2.22 -2.98 -27.00
N PRO A 82 2.55 -4.09 -26.31
CA PRO A 82 1.56 -4.86 -25.57
C PRO A 82 0.95 -4.06 -24.42
N VAL A 83 -0.37 -4.19 -24.25
CA VAL A 83 -1.12 -3.67 -23.10
C VAL A 83 -1.34 -4.80 -22.09
N PHE A 84 -1.06 -4.55 -20.82
CA PHE A 84 -1.18 -5.57 -19.78
C PHE A 84 -2.60 -5.59 -19.19
N HIS A 85 -3.31 -6.73 -19.33
CA HIS A 85 -4.70 -6.87 -18.88
C HIS A 85 -4.89 -7.69 -17.59
N LYS A 86 -4.00 -8.65 -17.29
CA LYS A 86 -4.19 -9.64 -16.22
C LYS A 86 -3.65 -9.16 -14.86
N LYS A 87 -4.21 -8.08 -14.30
CA LYS A 87 -3.79 -7.56 -12.98
C LYS A 87 -4.27 -8.48 -11.84
N ALA A 88 -3.33 -9.15 -11.17
CA ALA A 88 -3.65 -10.04 -10.04
C ALA A 88 -3.49 -9.38 -8.65
N LYS A 89 -2.65 -8.35 -8.52
CA LYS A 89 -2.35 -7.74 -7.21
C LYS A 89 -3.39 -6.67 -6.87
N THR A 90 -4.00 -6.80 -5.69
CA THR A 90 -5.00 -5.87 -5.16
C THR A 90 -4.41 -4.69 -4.38
N THR A 91 -3.20 -4.85 -3.84
CA THR A 91 -2.51 -3.82 -3.05
C THR A 91 -1.19 -3.39 -3.69
N LYS A 92 -0.59 -2.31 -3.20
CA LYS A 92 0.74 -1.82 -3.59
C LYS A 92 1.68 -1.85 -2.37
N LYS A 93 2.99 -1.82 -2.60
CA LYS A 93 3.95 -1.55 -1.50
C LYS A 93 3.90 -0.05 -1.21
N VAL A 94 3.60 0.32 0.02
CA VAL A 94 3.65 1.72 0.45
C VAL A 94 5.12 2.11 0.62
N VAL A 95 5.52 3.22 -0.01
CA VAL A 95 6.85 3.78 0.15
C VAL A 95 6.74 5.05 0.98
N LEU A 96 7.54 5.14 2.03
CA LEU A 96 7.67 6.32 2.87
C LEU A 96 8.80 7.20 2.35
N ARG A 97 8.56 8.51 2.34
CA ARG A 97 9.57 9.53 2.09
C ARG A 97 9.93 10.16 3.43
N LEU A 98 11.18 9.95 3.85
CA LEU A 98 11.76 10.41 5.10
C LEU A 98 12.58 11.67 4.81
N GLU A 99 12.14 12.82 5.30
CA GLU A 99 12.84 14.09 5.14
C GLU A 99 13.55 14.47 6.45
N CYS A 100 14.88 14.60 6.41
CA CYS A 100 15.66 15.03 7.56
C CYS A 100 15.32 16.48 7.94
N THR A 101 15.08 16.77 9.22
CA THR A 101 14.78 18.14 9.67
C THR A 101 15.98 19.09 9.58
N GLN A 102 17.22 18.58 9.62
CA GLN A 102 18.44 19.38 9.61
C GLN A 102 18.94 19.67 8.19
N CYS A 103 19.31 18.64 7.42
CA CYS A 103 19.89 18.79 6.08
C CYS A 103 18.88 18.68 4.93
N LYS A 104 17.59 18.46 5.21
CA LYS A 104 16.51 18.26 4.23
C LYS A 104 16.73 17.16 3.18
N THR A 105 17.75 16.31 3.38
CA THR A 105 17.97 15.12 2.57
C THR A 105 16.78 14.17 2.71
N LYS A 106 16.49 13.45 1.63
CA LYS A 106 15.29 12.62 1.50
C LYS A 106 15.68 11.18 1.26
N ALA A 107 15.20 10.28 2.11
CA ALA A 107 15.40 8.84 1.96
C ALA A 107 14.05 8.15 1.69
N GLN A 108 14.09 7.05 0.95
CA GLN A 108 12.91 6.23 0.67
C GLN A 108 12.99 4.92 1.44
N LEU A 109 11.87 4.52 2.06
CA LEU A 109 11.74 3.23 2.74
C LEU A 109 10.47 2.52 2.25
N ALA A 110 10.62 1.34 1.67
CA ALA A 110 9.49 0.52 1.23
C ALA A 110 9.00 -0.38 2.37
N LEU A 111 7.69 -0.38 2.61
CA LEU A 111 7.03 -1.30 3.54
C LEU A 111 6.58 -2.59 2.83
N LYS A 112 6.14 -3.56 3.63
CA LYS A 112 5.37 -4.72 3.15
C LYS A 112 4.01 -4.24 2.61
N ARG A 113 3.34 -5.10 1.83
CA ARG A 113 2.01 -4.80 1.27
C ARG A 113 0.96 -4.79 2.38
N CYS A 114 0.14 -3.76 2.42
CA CYS A 114 -1.00 -3.62 3.33
C CYS A 114 -2.22 -3.15 2.53
N LYS A 115 -3.43 -3.43 3.05
CA LYS A 115 -4.69 -2.94 2.47
C LYS A 115 -5.02 -1.54 3.00
N HIS A 116 -4.93 -1.37 4.32
CA HIS A 116 -5.21 -0.12 5.03
C HIS A 116 -3.91 0.42 5.60
N PHE A 117 -3.58 1.66 5.25
CA PHE A 117 -2.37 2.35 5.70
C PHE A 117 -2.75 3.76 6.15
N GLU A 118 -2.36 4.09 7.37
CA GLU A 118 -2.56 5.41 7.95
C GLU A 118 -1.25 5.99 8.47
N LEU A 119 -1.18 7.32 8.46
CA LEU A 119 0.00 8.06 8.90
C LEU A 119 -0.35 8.98 10.06
N GLY A 120 0.10 8.60 11.25
CA GLY A 120 -0.14 9.32 12.50
C GLY A 120 -1.57 9.18 13.01
N GLY A 121 -2.14 7.98 12.91
CA GLY A 121 -3.38 7.63 13.62
C GLY A 121 -3.12 7.46 15.12
N ASP A 122 -4.19 7.32 15.88
CA ASP A 122 -4.12 7.18 17.33
C ASP A 122 -3.46 5.86 17.75
N LYS A 123 -2.75 5.90 18.87
CA LYS A 123 -2.15 4.69 19.44
C LYS A 123 -3.25 3.91 20.14
N LYS A 124 -3.32 2.61 19.86
CA LYS A 124 -4.25 1.69 20.53
C LYS A 124 -4.00 1.73 22.05
N THR A 125 -5.05 2.01 22.83
CA THR A 125 -5.03 1.94 24.30
C THR A 125 -5.16 0.49 24.74
N LYS A 126 -4.42 0.10 25.79
CA LYS A 126 -4.50 -1.26 26.34
C LYS A 126 -5.67 -1.35 27.31
N GLY A 127 -6.56 -2.34 27.13
CA GLY A 127 -7.63 -2.65 28.09
C GLY A 127 -8.82 -1.68 28.10
N ALA A 128 -8.99 -0.87 27.06
CA ALA A 128 -10.19 -0.04 26.93
C ALA A 128 -11.40 -0.93 26.60
N ALA A 129 -12.53 -0.67 27.27
CA ALA A 129 -13.79 -1.33 26.94
C ALA A 129 -14.22 -0.92 25.52
N LEU A 130 -14.70 -1.90 24.75
CA LEU A 130 -15.31 -1.62 23.46
C LEU A 130 -16.61 -0.84 23.71
N VAL A 131 -16.76 0.30 23.05
CA VAL A 131 -18.02 1.05 23.05
C VAL A 131 -18.92 0.37 22.01
N PHE A 132 -20.06 -0.14 22.46
CA PHE A 132 -21.09 -0.76 21.63
C PHE A 132 -22.06 0.29 21.09
#